data_AF-A0A1X0RU51-F1
#
_entry.id   AF-A0A1X0RU51-F1
#
_cell.length_a   1.000
_cell.length_b   1.000
_cell.length_c   1.000
_cell.angle_alpha   90.00
_cell.angle_beta   90.00
_cell.angle_gamma   90.00
#
_symmetry.space_group_name_H-M   'P 1'
#
loop_
_entity.id
_entity.type
_entity.pdbx_description
1 polymer ?
#
loop_
_entity_poly.entity_id
_entity_poly.type
_entity_poly.pdbx_seq_one_letter_code
_entity_poly.pdbx_strand_id
1 'polypeptide(L)' 'QDKASSSYIHRKLQELPFVKKLNTSKHRSLKENTLTSINSKKTLEITSKPKNIDKKDIDAVQTFAKTVQARIQDKT' A
#
# COMPACT_ATOMS: atom_id res chain seq x y z
N GLN A 1 9.15 15.34 10.44
CA GLN A 1 8.90 14.78 9.09
C GLN A 1 8.41 13.36 9.26
N ASP A 2 7.12 13.20 9.58
CA ASP A 2 6.50 11.90 9.78
C ASP A 2 6.41 11.16 8.45
N LYS A 3 7.25 10.13 8.28
CA LYS A 3 7.22 9.22 7.14
C LYS A 3 6.66 7.89 7.61
N ALA A 4 5.95 7.21 6.72
CA ALA A 4 5.51 5.85 7.01
C ALA A 4 6.73 4.91 7.12
N SER A 5 6.80 4.13 8.20
CA SER A 5 7.82 3.10 8.33
C SER A 5 7.56 1.95 7.36
N SER A 6 8.58 1.56 6.59
CA SER A 6 8.52 0.42 5.66
C SER A 6 8.06 -0.88 6.34
N SER A 7 8.52 -1.12 7.57
CA SER A 7 8.13 -2.29 8.37
C SER A 7 6.64 -2.27 8.76
N TYR A 8 6.11 -1.09 9.08
CA TYR A 8 4.68 -0.91 9.36
C TYR A 8 3.84 -1.20 8.11
N ILE A 9 4.21 -0.64 6.96
CA ILE A 9 3.54 -0.88 5.68
C ILE A 9 3.58 -2.36 5.32
N HIS A 10 4.74 -3.01 5.46
CA HIS A 10 4.88 -4.43 5.21
C HIS A 10 3.94 -5.28 6.07
N ARG A 11 3.94 -5.06 7.40
CA ARG A 11 3.05 -5.78 8.32
C ARG A 11 1.58 -5.60 7.97
N LYS A 12 1.18 -4.37 7.62
CA LYS A 12 -0.22 -4.07 7.27
C LYS A 12 -0.65 -4.63 5.92
N LEU A 13 0.23 -4.65 4.93
CA LEU A 13 -0.06 -5.32 3.66
C LEU A 13 -0.21 -6.84 3.85
N GLN A 14 0.56 -7.47 4.75
CA GLN A 14 0.44 -8.90 5.04
C GLN A 14 -0.91 -9.31 5.67
N GLU A 15 -1.65 -8.37 6.27
CA GLU A 15 -3.00 -8.60 6.78
C GLU A 15 -4.03 -8.77 5.64
N LEU A 16 -3.70 -8.35 4.40
CA LEU A 16 -4.61 -8.45 3.26
C LEU A 16 -4.55 -9.86 2.62
N PRO A 17 -5.69 -10.58 2.49
CA PRO A 17 -5.70 -11.97 2.03
C PRO A 17 -5.06 -12.19 0.64
N PHE A 18 -5.20 -11.23 -0.27
CA PHE A 18 -4.64 -11.34 -1.63
C PHE A 18 -3.12 -11.20 -1.65
N VAL A 19 -2.51 -10.55 -0.66
CA VAL A 19 -1.05 -10.38 -0.58
C VAL A 19 -0.35 -11.74 -0.45
N LYS A 20 -0.99 -12.71 0.20
CA LYS A 20 -0.50 -14.09 0.30
C LYS A 20 -0.45 -14.81 -1.06
N LYS A 21 -1.25 -14.35 -2.04
CA LYS A 21 -1.29 -14.90 -3.40
C LYS A 21 -0.26 -14.24 -4.33
N LEU A 22 0.41 -13.18 -3.88
CA LEU A 22 1.45 -12.50 -4.64
C LEU A 22 2.78 -13.24 -4.54
N ASN A 23 3.53 -13.27 -5.64
CA ASN A 23 4.92 -13.69 -5.58
C ASN A 23 5.79 -12.59 -4.94
N THR A 24 7.03 -12.96 -4.57
CA THR A 24 7.96 -12.07 -3.87
C THR A 24 8.20 -10.75 -4.60
N SER A 25 8.34 -10.77 -5.93
CA SER A 25 8.57 -9.55 -6.71
C SER A 25 7.34 -8.64 -6.73
N LYS A 26 6.14 -9.18 -6.95
CA LYS A 26 4.88 -8.42 -6.91
C LYS A 26 4.63 -7.82 -5.52
N HIS A 27 4.84 -8.59 -4.46
CA HIS A 27 4.70 -8.09 -3.09
C HIS A 27 5.73 -6.99 -2.77
N ARG A 28 6.98 -7.15 -3.21
CA ARG A 28 8.01 -6.11 -3.08
C ARG A 28 7.59 -4.83 -3.80
N SER A 29 7.16 -4.91 -5.06
CA SER A 29 6.69 -3.76 -5.83
C SER A 29 5.47 -3.09 -5.19
N LEU A 30 4.52 -3.88 -4.68
CA LEU A 30 3.35 -3.34 -3.96
C LEU A 30 3.78 -2.54 -2.72
N LYS A 31 4.70 -3.08 -1.92
CA LYS A 31 5.25 -2.41 -0.73
C LYS A 31 5.94 -1.11 -1.10
N GLU A 32 6.83 -1.13 -2.09
CA GLU A 32 7.61 0.04 -2.54
C GLU A 32 6.71 1.14 -3.12
N ASN A 33 5.73 0.78 -3.95
CA ASN A 33 4.76 1.73 -4.50
C ASN A 33 3.89 2.35 -3.39
N THR A 34 3.38 1.52 -2.47
CA THR A 34 2.55 2.00 -1.35
C THR A 34 3.32 2.97 -0.46
N LEU A 35 4.57 2.63 -0.11
CA LEU A 35 5.44 3.48 0.69
C LEU A 35 5.73 4.82 0.00
N THR A 36 6.01 4.77 -1.31
CA THR A 36 6.31 5.96 -2.12
C THR A 36 5.10 6.89 -2.22
N SER A 37 3.91 6.34 -2.48
CA SER A 37 2.66 7.10 -2.56
C SER A 37 2.32 7.81 -1.24
N ILE A 38 2.41 7.08 -0.11
CA ILE A 38 2.15 7.66 1.22
C ILE A 38 3.13 8.78 1.54
N ASN A 39 4.44 8.56 1.32
CA ASN A 39 5.46 9.57 1.60
C ASN A 39 5.36 10.78 0.67
N SER A 40 4.92 10.58 -0.58
CA SER A 40 4.72 11.65 -1.56
C SER A 40 3.36 12.35 -1.41
N LYS A 41 2.49 11.90 -0.49
CA LYS A 41 1.10 12.36 -0.35
C LYS A 41 0.29 12.24 -1.64
N LYS A 42 0.64 11.27 -2.50
CA LYS A 42 -0.01 11.00 -3.78
C LYS A 42 -0.91 9.77 -3.68
N THR A 43 -1.96 9.76 -4.49
CA THR A 43 -2.80 8.57 -4.66
C THR A 43 -1.97 7.40 -5.17
N LEU A 44 -2.22 6.21 -4.62
CA LEU A 44 -1.58 4.99 -5.08
C LEU A 44 -2.22 4.54 -6.41
N GLU A 45 -1.45 4.65 -7.49
CA GLU A 45 -1.84 4.17 -8.82
C GLU A 45 -1.47 2.69 -8.97
N ILE A 46 -2.34 1.81 -8.48
CA ILE A 46 -2.26 0.38 -8.82
C ILE A 46 -3.00 0.18 -10.13
N THR A 47 -2.29 0.30 -11.25
CA THR A 47 -2.84 -0.17 -12.52
C THR A 47 -3.02 -1.68 -12.43
N SER A 48 -4.15 -2.20 -12.90
CA SER A 48 -4.54 -3.63 -12.89
C SER A 48 -3.62 -4.57 -13.69
N LYS A 49 -2.42 -4.12 -14.04
CA LYS A 49 -1.44 -4.83 -14.86
C LYS A 49 -0.93 -6.16 -14.26
N PRO A 50 -0.89 -6.42 -12.94
CA PRO A 50 -0.77 -7.80 -12.50
C PRO A 50 -2.16 -8.45 -12.60
N LYS A 51 -2.31 -9.40 -13.55
CA LYS A 51 -3.49 -10.25 -13.81
C LYS A 51 -4.07 -11.05 -12.60
N ASN A 52 -3.71 -10.71 -11.36
CA ASN A 52 -4.05 -11.46 -10.14
C ASN A 52 -4.54 -10.58 -8.98
N ILE A 53 -4.77 -9.27 -9.19
CA ILE A 53 -5.29 -8.39 -8.13
C ILE A 53 -6.69 -7.96 -8.52
N ASP A 54 -7.69 -8.36 -7.73
CA ASP A 54 -9.08 -7.99 -7.96
C ASP A 54 -9.28 -6.51 -7.70
N LYS A 55 -10.30 -5.90 -8.32
CA LYS A 55 -10.64 -4.49 -8.06
C LYS A 55 -10.85 -4.20 -6.57
N LYS A 56 -11.47 -5.14 -5.85
CA LYS A 56 -11.69 -5.04 -4.39
C LYS A 56 -10.38 -4.96 -3.60
N ASP A 57 -9.37 -5.70 -4.05
CA ASP A 57 -8.05 -5.68 -3.42
C ASP A 57 -7.32 -4.36 -3.70
N ILE A 58 -7.47 -3.82 -4.92
CA ILE A 58 -6.97 -2.48 -5.27
C ILE A 58 -7.61 -1.43 -4.37
N ASP A 59 -8.94 -1.45 -4.23
CA ASP A 59 -9.69 -0.52 -3.38
C ASP A 59 -9.26 -0.62 -1.91
N ALA A 60 -8.98 -1.83 -1.41
CA ALA A 60 -8.50 -2.06 -0.05
C ALA A 60 -7.11 -1.44 0.17
N VAL A 61 -6.17 -1.60 -0.76
CA VAL A 61 -4.83 -0.98 -0.64
C VAL A 61 -4.91 0.53 -0.75
N GLN A 62 -5.73 1.07 -1.66
CA GLN A 62 -5.92 2.51 -1.78
C GLN A 62 -6.52 3.13 -0.51
N THR A 63 -7.51 2.46 0.09
CA THR A 63 -8.12 2.87 1.37
C THR A 63 -7.10 2.85 2.50
N PHE A 64 -6.28 1.78 2.56
CA PHE A 64 -5.19 1.68 3.53
C PHE A 64 -4.18 2.83 3.37
N ALA A 65 -3.70 3.10 2.16
CA ALA A 65 -2.74 4.16 1.89
C ALA A 65 -3.27 5.54 2.32
N LYS A 66 -4.54 5.85 1.99
CA LYS A 66 -5.22 7.08 2.43
C LYS A 66 -5.31 7.18 3.95
N THR A 67 -5.65 6.09 4.63
CA THR A 67 -5.77 6.06 6.10
C THR A 67 -4.42 6.33 6.77
N VAL A 68 -3.34 5.72 6.28
CA VAL A 68 -1.99 5.96 6.81
C VAL A 68 -1.53 7.37 6.55
N GLN A 69 -1.80 7.89 5.34
CA GLN A 69 -1.51 9.28 4.99
C GLN A 69 -2.24 10.26 5.91
N ALA A 70 -3.54 10.06 6.15
CA ALA A 70 -4.33 10.88 7.06
C ALA A 70 -3.78 10.86 8.50
N ARG A 71 -3.40 9.69 9.02
CA ARG A 71 -2.77 9.58 10.36
C ARG A 71 -1.43 10.29 10.49
N ILE A 72 -0.67 10.36 9.40
CA ILE A 72 0.59 11.10 9.35
C ILE A 72 0.32 12.62 9.31
N GLN A 73 -0.73 13.04 8.60
CA GLN A 73 -1.12 14.44 8.53
C GLN A 73 -1.76 14.94 9.82
N ASP A 74 -2.60 14.15 10.48
CA ASP A 74 -3.30 14.50 11.72
C ASP A 74 -2.35 14.71 12.93
N LYS A 75 -1.14 14.14 12.84
CA LYS A 75 -0.06 14.34 13.83
C LYS A 75 0.80 15.58 13.57
N THR A 76 0.50 16.37 12.55
CA THR A 76 1.17 17.64 12.20
C THR A 76 0.22 18.81 12.47
#